data_AF-A0A4R7KA54-F1
#
_entry.id   AF-A0A4R7KA54-F1
#
_cell.length_a   1.000
_cell.length_b   1.000
_cell.length_c   1.000
_cell.angle_alpha   90.00
_cell.angle_beta   90.00
_cell.angle_gamma   90.00
#
_symmetry.space_group_name_H-M   'P 1'
#
loop_
_entity.id
_entity.type
_entity.pdbx_description
1 polymer ?
#
loop_
_entity_poly.entity_id
_entity_poly.type
_entity_poly.pdbx_seq_one_letter_code
_entity_poly.pdbx_strand_id
1 'polypeptide(L)'
;MIRGNLEGIKKIYIEALDRLLEKEMDKNYIIDLDVMKEISRISSEMNREISIYVNRRGKVVDVAVGDSSTAPLEAMTEKRGEMGLCGVRCIHTHPGGTSMLSPADMTALISLRFDCMMAIGVKDGEPEEFTFGYLDVENGKLKDNVVCLGPYKAMDINRINILNIIEEIESELHDKTHRIYEDRKERVIIVGGVTCDLYTPEESLNELQELVETAGGEVIHKVLQKRGKIDPAYYIGSGKARELGLLRQSLMADTVVFDDELSGAQVRNLEEAVGCKVIDRTTLILDIFAQRAISREGKIQVELAQLKYRLPRLMGLGNALSRTGGGIGTRGPGEKKLEIDRRHIRSRILDLERELENIKKTRALQRERRKANEIPVVAIAGYTNAGKSTLRNKLCEIAGVDKEKVLEANMLFATLDTTTRVVTLPSGKDVLLSDTVGFIRKLPHELVMAFKSTLEEVIYSDLILHVVDASNKNAPGQIETVNRVLSELGVQDKNILLVFNKVDAAEPDALNILRAKFGGGIEISALEGTNLNVLLSLIEKELYKDFIKAALIIPYGEGKVLSYLHDNNCIEREEYREEGIYVEIKTTEDIFGRVKKYQI
;
A
#
# COMPACT_ATOMS: atom_id res chain seq x y z
N MET A 1 19.07 12.27 -37.63
CA MET A 1 18.50 13.08 -38.73
C MET A 1 18.68 14.52 -38.30
N ILE A 2 19.49 15.29 -39.02
CA ILE A 2 19.80 16.69 -38.68
C ILE A 2 18.53 17.53 -38.80
N ARG A 3 18.32 18.45 -37.84
CA ARG A 3 17.15 19.33 -37.75
C ARG A 3 17.49 20.78 -38.12
N GLY A 4 16.48 21.59 -38.43
CA GLY A 4 16.62 23.03 -38.68
C GLY A 4 16.57 23.44 -40.14
N ASN A 5 17.01 24.66 -40.45
CA ASN A 5 16.95 25.20 -41.80
C ASN A 5 18.11 24.66 -42.65
N LEU A 6 17.83 23.63 -43.44
CA LEU A 6 18.79 22.98 -44.33
C LEU A 6 18.85 23.61 -45.74
N GLU A 7 18.04 24.63 -46.02
CA GLU A 7 18.01 25.26 -47.34
C GLU A 7 19.30 26.05 -47.60
N GLY A 8 19.93 25.78 -48.75
CA GLY A 8 21.16 26.44 -49.20
C GLY A 8 22.46 25.87 -48.63
N ILE A 9 22.41 24.79 -47.83
CA ILE A 9 23.61 24.15 -47.27
C ILE A 9 24.19 23.15 -48.28
N LYS A 10 25.51 23.21 -48.52
CA LYS A 10 26.19 22.24 -49.39
C LYS A 10 26.13 20.84 -48.78
N LYS A 11 25.89 19.83 -49.61
CA LYS A 11 25.79 18.41 -49.22
C LYS A 11 26.98 17.92 -48.38
N ILE A 12 28.18 18.42 -48.67
CA ILE A 12 29.42 18.08 -47.93
C ILE A 12 29.33 18.41 -46.43
N TYR A 13 28.60 19.47 -46.04
CA TYR A 13 28.42 19.85 -44.64
C TYR A 13 27.35 19.01 -43.95
N ILE A 14 26.29 18.64 -44.67
CA ILE A 14 25.25 17.74 -44.15
C ILE A 14 25.88 16.37 -43.85
N GLU A 15 26.69 15.83 -44.77
CA GLU A 15 27.41 14.58 -44.57
C GLU A 15 28.46 14.65 -43.45
N ALA A 16 29.00 15.85 -43.15
CA ALA A 16 29.90 16.05 -42.02
C ALA A 16 29.13 16.08 -40.69
N LEU A 17 27.97 16.75 -40.64
CA LEU A 17 27.11 16.79 -39.45
C LEU A 17 26.47 15.43 -39.15
N ASP A 18 26.13 14.63 -40.17
CA ASP A 18 25.60 13.28 -39.97
C ASP A 18 26.66 12.36 -39.36
N ARG A 19 27.95 12.53 -39.72
CA ARG A 19 29.07 11.80 -39.11
C ARG A 19 29.22 12.10 -37.62
N LEU A 20 28.78 13.28 -37.15
CA LEU A 20 28.80 13.59 -35.71
C LEU A 20 27.83 12.71 -34.91
N LEU A 21 26.71 12.26 -35.49
CA LEU A 21 25.75 11.37 -34.82
C LEU A 21 26.33 9.97 -34.51
N GLU A 22 27.39 9.58 -35.21
CA GLU A 22 28.10 8.31 -35.03
C GLU A 22 29.30 8.43 -34.07
N LYS A 23 29.64 9.65 -33.65
CA LYS A 23 30.81 9.92 -32.81
C LYS A 23 30.50 9.67 -31.33
N GLU A 24 31.40 8.96 -30.67
CA GLU A 24 31.41 8.80 -29.21
C GLU A 24 32.50 9.70 -28.63
N MET A 25 32.12 10.46 -27.62
CA MET A 25 32.97 11.45 -26.96
C MET A 25 33.31 11.01 -25.54
N ASP A 26 34.34 11.59 -24.94
CA ASP A 26 34.62 11.33 -23.53
C ASP A 26 33.48 11.91 -22.67
N LYS A 27 32.86 11.04 -21.86
CA LYS A 27 31.76 11.41 -20.96
C LYS A 27 32.16 12.43 -19.91
N ASN A 28 33.45 12.52 -19.54
CA ASN A 28 33.94 13.41 -18.49
C ASN A 28 33.94 14.88 -18.91
N TYR A 29 34.01 15.19 -20.20
CA TYR A 29 34.11 16.57 -20.71
C TYR A 29 32.80 17.01 -21.35
N ILE A 30 32.52 18.32 -21.37
CA ILE A 30 31.31 18.88 -22.00
C ILE A 30 31.29 18.54 -23.49
N ILE A 31 32.42 18.77 -24.17
CA ILE A 31 32.66 18.47 -25.58
C ILE A 31 34.14 18.14 -25.79
N ASP A 32 34.45 17.16 -26.64
CA ASP A 32 35.82 16.89 -27.07
C ASP A 32 36.31 18.00 -28.00
N LEU A 33 37.57 18.42 -27.84
CA LEU A 33 38.17 19.51 -28.62
C LEU A 33 38.07 19.29 -30.14
N ASP A 34 38.19 18.05 -30.61
CA ASP A 34 38.08 17.72 -32.03
C ASP A 34 36.66 17.93 -32.56
N VAL A 35 35.63 17.60 -31.77
CA VAL A 35 34.23 17.87 -32.11
C VAL A 35 33.97 19.36 -32.10
N MET A 36 34.49 20.07 -31.09
CA MET A 36 34.38 21.52 -30.95
C MET A 36 34.94 22.24 -32.19
N LYS A 37 36.14 21.88 -32.64
CA LYS A 37 36.74 22.43 -33.86
C LYS A 37 35.93 22.11 -35.11
N GLU A 38 35.42 20.89 -35.21
CA GLU A 38 34.63 20.44 -36.35
C GLU A 38 33.33 21.23 -36.49
N ILE A 39 32.57 21.42 -35.40
CA ILE A 39 31.34 22.24 -35.44
C ILE A 39 31.63 23.72 -35.64
N SER A 40 32.73 24.26 -35.07
CA SER A 40 33.12 25.66 -35.27
C SER A 40 33.47 25.95 -36.73
N ARG A 41 34.24 25.05 -37.37
CA ARG A 41 34.59 25.18 -38.79
C ARG A 41 33.34 25.18 -39.67
N ILE A 42 32.43 24.22 -39.46
CA ILE A 42 31.19 24.11 -40.25
C ILE A 42 30.29 25.33 -40.01
N SER A 43 30.18 25.79 -38.76
CA SER A 43 29.38 26.97 -38.41
C SER A 43 29.90 28.25 -39.10
N SER A 44 31.22 28.44 -39.12
CA SER A 44 31.85 29.59 -39.79
C SER A 44 31.70 29.53 -41.31
N GLU A 45 31.92 28.37 -41.93
CA GLU A 45 31.78 28.20 -43.39
C GLU A 45 30.32 28.38 -43.86
N MET A 46 29.35 28.04 -43.01
CA MET A 46 27.93 28.22 -43.30
C MET A 46 27.38 29.57 -42.85
N ASN A 47 28.12 30.30 -42.02
CA ASN A 47 27.67 31.48 -41.27
C ASN A 47 26.30 31.25 -40.58
N ARG A 48 26.16 30.09 -39.93
CA ARG A 48 24.94 29.65 -39.22
C ARG A 48 25.31 28.98 -37.91
N GLU A 49 24.46 29.12 -36.90
CA GLU A 49 24.59 28.42 -35.64
C GLU A 49 24.37 26.92 -35.82
N ILE A 50 25.12 26.12 -35.06
CA ILE A 50 25.01 24.67 -35.01
C ILE A 50 24.87 24.29 -33.55
N SER A 51 23.83 23.53 -33.24
CA SER A 51 23.60 22.97 -31.91
C SER A 51 23.74 21.45 -31.95
N ILE A 52 24.47 20.88 -31.00
CA ILE A 52 24.57 19.45 -30.79
C ILE A 52 24.06 19.08 -29.41
N TYR A 53 23.40 17.92 -29.33
CA TYR A 53 22.85 17.38 -28.10
C TYR A 53 23.59 16.09 -27.76
N VAL A 54 24.17 16.02 -26.56
CA VAL A 54 25.04 14.90 -26.15
C VAL A 54 24.50 14.30 -24.86
N ASN A 55 24.28 12.98 -24.84
CA ASN A 55 23.85 12.29 -23.63
C ASN A 55 25.01 12.03 -22.65
N ARG A 56 24.71 11.53 -21.45
CA ARG A 56 25.72 11.20 -20.42
C ARG A 56 26.68 10.07 -20.78
N ARG A 57 26.39 9.29 -21.82
CA ARG A 57 27.31 8.27 -22.35
C ARG A 57 28.32 8.85 -23.34
N GLY A 58 28.26 10.15 -23.62
CA GLY A 58 29.13 10.82 -24.60
C GLY A 58 28.67 10.63 -26.04
N LYS A 59 27.45 10.13 -26.29
CA LYS A 59 26.93 9.97 -27.65
C LYS A 59 26.16 11.20 -28.08
N VAL A 60 26.44 11.69 -29.29
CA VAL A 60 25.63 12.74 -29.93
C VAL A 60 24.29 12.15 -30.33
N VAL A 61 23.21 12.67 -29.75
CA VAL A 61 21.86 12.15 -29.95
C VAL A 61 21.09 12.95 -31.01
N ASP A 62 21.39 14.24 -31.18
CA ASP A 62 20.75 15.11 -32.15
C ASP A 62 21.66 16.27 -32.56
N VAL A 63 21.41 16.83 -33.75
CA VAL A 63 22.14 17.97 -34.32
C VAL A 63 21.15 18.92 -35.01
N ALA A 64 21.22 20.20 -34.72
CA ALA A 64 20.37 21.24 -35.29
C ALA A 64 21.18 22.40 -35.92
N VAL A 65 20.64 23.02 -36.97
CA VAL A 65 21.25 24.16 -37.67
C VAL A 65 20.30 25.37 -37.73
N GLY A 66 20.74 26.53 -37.25
CA GLY A 66 20.00 27.81 -37.23
C GLY A 66 19.48 28.24 -35.86
N ASP A 67 18.73 29.35 -35.81
CA ASP A 67 18.19 29.95 -34.57
C ASP A 67 17.34 28.92 -33.79
N SER A 68 17.78 28.62 -32.58
CA SER A 68 17.37 27.52 -31.71
C SER A 68 15.98 27.66 -31.07
N SER A 69 15.05 28.42 -31.67
CA SER A 69 13.76 28.74 -31.03
C SER A 69 12.64 27.71 -31.19
N THR A 70 12.88 26.55 -31.82
CA THR A 70 11.87 25.46 -31.87
C THR A 70 12.50 24.09 -32.10
N ALA A 71 12.66 23.29 -31.05
CA ALA A 71 12.88 21.85 -31.19
C ALA A 71 12.11 21.06 -30.11
N PRO A 72 11.15 20.20 -30.49
CA PRO A 72 10.52 19.29 -29.54
C PRO A 72 11.52 18.21 -29.10
N LEU A 73 11.94 18.27 -27.84
CA LEU A 73 12.88 17.35 -27.16
C LEU A 73 12.20 16.08 -26.60
N GLU A 74 10.99 15.76 -27.05
CA GLU A 74 10.14 14.72 -26.45
C GLU A 74 10.67 13.27 -26.58
N ALA A 75 11.77 13.04 -27.32
CA ALA A 75 12.22 11.69 -27.67
C ALA A 75 13.47 11.18 -26.92
N MET A 76 14.06 11.93 -25.99
CA MET A 76 15.44 11.63 -25.54
C MET A 76 15.68 11.59 -24.03
N THR A 77 14.62 11.64 -23.22
CA THR A 77 14.72 11.44 -21.76
C THR A 77 14.86 9.94 -21.44
N GLU A 78 16.06 9.50 -21.08
CA GLU A 78 16.23 8.26 -20.32
C GLU A 78 15.54 8.46 -18.96
N LYS A 79 14.28 8.02 -18.86
CA LYS A 79 13.42 8.13 -17.67
C LYS A 79 14.18 7.97 -16.35
N ARG A 80 14.41 9.09 -15.66
CA ARG A 80 14.69 9.17 -14.22
C ARG A 80 14.01 10.42 -13.65
N GLY A 81 12.92 10.21 -12.92
CA GLY A 81 12.25 11.18 -12.03
C GLY A 81 11.70 12.46 -12.66
N GLU A 82 10.49 12.89 -12.26
CA GLU A 82 9.91 14.19 -12.67
C GLU A 82 10.69 15.42 -12.11
N MET A 83 11.76 15.23 -11.33
CA MET A 83 12.44 16.28 -10.55
C MET A 83 13.94 16.47 -10.85
N GLY A 84 14.56 15.64 -11.71
CA GLY A 84 16.00 15.71 -12.02
C GLY A 84 16.35 16.48 -13.30
N LEU A 85 17.66 16.54 -13.60
CA LEU A 85 18.18 16.97 -14.90
C LEU A 85 17.81 15.94 -15.98
N CYS A 86 17.67 16.39 -17.23
CA CYS A 86 17.13 15.56 -18.32
C CYS A 86 18.14 14.57 -18.93
N GLY A 87 19.41 14.62 -18.53
CA GLY A 87 20.46 13.69 -18.98
C GLY A 87 21.11 14.06 -20.32
N VAL A 88 20.86 15.28 -20.80
CA VAL A 88 21.36 15.79 -22.08
C VAL A 88 22.08 17.11 -21.86
N ARG A 89 23.21 17.27 -22.55
CA ARG A 89 24.00 18.49 -22.65
C ARG A 89 23.76 19.13 -24.01
N CYS A 90 23.54 20.43 -24.05
CA CYS A 90 23.36 21.18 -25.29
C CYS A 90 24.58 22.07 -25.52
N ILE A 91 25.22 21.94 -26.67
CA ILE A 91 26.36 22.77 -27.08
C ILE A 91 26.00 23.46 -28.39
N HIS A 92 26.17 24.78 -28.48
CA HIS A 92 25.90 25.54 -29.69
C HIS A 92 27.00 26.55 -30.02
N THR A 93 27.13 26.87 -31.31
CA THR A 93 28.16 27.78 -31.84
C THR A 93 27.58 29.13 -32.21
N HIS A 94 28.27 30.21 -31.84
CA HIS A 94 27.99 31.56 -32.31
C HIS A 94 29.05 32.00 -33.33
N PRO A 95 28.71 32.01 -34.64
CA PRO A 95 29.65 32.43 -35.70
C PRO A 95 30.03 33.92 -35.63
N GLY A 96 29.30 34.71 -34.84
CA GLY A 96 29.61 36.13 -34.56
C GLY A 96 30.69 36.35 -33.49
N GLY A 97 31.27 35.28 -32.93
CA GLY A 97 32.42 35.34 -32.02
C GLY A 97 32.08 35.55 -30.53
N THR A 98 30.83 35.79 -30.16
CA THR A 98 30.44 35.94 -28.75
C THR A 98 30.20 34.59 -28.09
N SER A 99 30.92 34.26 -27.02
CA SER A 99 30.70 32.99 -26.29
C SER A 99 29.66 33.07 -25.17
N MET A 100 28.98 34.19 -24.98
CA MET A 100 28.05 34.40 -23.87
C MET A 100 26.68 33.76 -24.14
N LEU A 101 26.11 33.14 -23.10
CA LEU A 101 24.75 32.60 -23.15
C LEU A 101 23.71 33.75 -23.20
N SER A 102 22.77 33.64 -24.13
CA SER A 102 21.66 34.57 -24.26
C SER A 102 20.55 34.29 -23.22
N PRO A 103 19.62 35.23 -22.98
CA PRO A 103 18.43 34.98 -22.16
C PRO A 103 17.56 33.82 -22.68
N ALA A 104 17.55 33.58 -23.99
CA ALA A 104 16.85 32.45 -24.60
C ALA A 104 17.51 31.12 -24.21
N ASP A 105 18.84 31.06 -24.22
CA ASP A 105 19.60 29.86 -23.84
C ASP A 105 19.41 29.53 -22.35
N MET A 106 19.40 30.55 -21.49
CA MET A 106 19.12 30.37 -20.06
C MET A 106 17.69 29.87 -19.83
N THR A 107 16.71 30.41 -20.56
CA THR A 107 15.31 29.96 -20.48
C THR A 107 15.16 28.51 -20.96
N ALA A 108 15.88 28.14 -22.03
CA ALA A 108 15.91 26.77 -22.54
C ALA A 108 16.55 25.80 -21.53
N LEU A 109 17.68 26.19 -20.92
CA LEU A 109 18.35 25.41 -19.86
C LEU A 109 17.41 25.13 -18.67
N ILE A 110 16.67 26.13 -18.20
CA ILE A 110 15.72 25.97 -17.07
C ILE A 110 14.52 25.09 -17.47
N SER A 111 13.86 25.43 -18.59
CA SER A 111 12.60 24.78 -19.00
C SER A 111 12.79 23.32 -19.41
N LEU A 112 13.91 23.01 -20.07
CA LEU A 112 14.24 21.65 -20.54
C LEU A 112 15.14 20.89 -19.56
N ARG A 113 15.61 21.56 -18.50
CA ARG A 113 16.48 21.02 -17.45
C ARG A 113 17.70 20.28 -17.99
N PHE A 114 18.40 20.88 -18.95
CA PHE A 114 19.63 20.30 -19.49
C PHE A 114 20.68 20.12 -18.38
N ASP A 115 21.50 19.07 -18.51
CA ASP A 115 22.64 18.86 -17.61
C ASP A 115 23.59 20.07 -17.68
N CYS A 116 23.77 20.64 -18.88
CA CYS A 116 24.39 21.96 -19.09
C CYS A 116 24.05 22.53 -20.47
N MET A 117 24.28 23.85 -20.63
CA MET A 117 24.19 24.60 -21.89
C MET A 117 25.53 25.29 -22.16
N MET A 118 26.14 25.11 -23.34
CA MET A 118 27.45 25.69 -23.67
C MET A 118 27.42 26.47 -24.99
N ALA A 119 27.80 27.75 -24.96
CA ALA A 119 27.97 28.58 -26.15
C ALA A 119 29.46 28.70 -26.52
N ILE A 120 29.77 28.53 -27.81
CA ILE A 120 31.12 28.62 -28.36
C ILE A 120 31.25 29.87 -29.24
N GLY A 121 32.16 30.76 -28.89
CA GLY A 121 32.58 31.87 -29.75
C GLY A 121 33.50 31.36 -30.85
N VAL A 122 33.08 31.53 -32.11
CA VAL A 122 33.85 31.09 -33.28
C VAL A 122 34.44 32.28 -34.02
N LYS A 123 35.72 32.20 -34.37
CA LYS A 123 36.42 33.22 -35.14
C LYS A 123 37.35 32.56 -36.15
N ASP A 124 37.27 33.01 -37.40
CA ASP A 124 38.07 32.47 -38.52
C ASP A 124 38.01 30.92 -38.66
N GLY A 125 36.87 30.32 -38.29
CA GLY A 125 36.65 28.86 -38.34
C GLY A 125 37.18 28.08 -37.13
N GLU A 126 37.80 28.73 -36.16
CA GLU A 126 38.33 28.11 -34.94
C GLU A 126 37.55 28.54 -33.69
N PRO A 127 37.41 27.66 -32.68
CA PRO A 127 36.85 28.05 -31.38
C PRO A 127 37.84 28.92 -30.61
N GLU A 128 37.44 30.13 -30.22
CA GLU A 128 38.28 31.07 -29.44
C GLU A 128 38.01 30.90 -27.94
N GLU A 129 36.75 31.04 -27.56
CA GLU A 129 36.28 30.99 -26.18
C GLU A 129 34.93 30.29 -26.05
N PHE A 130 34.60 29.86 -24.83
CA PHE A 130 33.30 29.28 -24.51
C PHE A 130 32.81 29.72 -23.13
N THR A 131 31.49 29.81 -22.99
CA THR A 131 30.80 29.92 -21.70
C THR A 131 29.83 28.76 -21.57
N PHE A 132 29.68 28.21 -20.37
CA PHE A 132 28.64 27.22 -20.12
C PHE A 132 27.87 27.55 -18.85
N GLY A 133 26.61 27.12 -18.84
CA GLY A 133 25.68 27.31 -17.75
C GLY A 133 25.11 25.97 -17.29
N TYR A 134 24.83 25.87 -16.00
CA TYR A 134 24.14 24.75 -15.40
C TYR A 134 23.17 25.25 -14.32
N LEU A 135 22.27 24.37 -13.88
CA LEU A 135 21.30 24.67 -12.84
C LEU A 135 21.87 24.29 -11.48
N ASP A 136 21.78 25.21 -10.53
CA ASP A 136 22.20 25.00 -9.14
C ASP A 136 21.04 24.44 -8.29
N VAL A 137 21.33 23.89 -7.12
CA VAL A 137 20.34 23.28 -6.23
C VAL A 137 20.14 24.14 -4.98
N GLU A 138 18.89 24.33 -4.58
CA GLU A 138 18.55 24.86 -3.25
C GLU A 138 17.46 23.99 -2.63
N ASN A 139 17.64 23.61 -1.37
CA ASN A 139 16.62 22.85 -0.63
C ASN A 139 16.12 21.59 -1.37
N GLY A 140 17.00 20.92 -2.13
CA GLY A 140 16.67 19.70 -2.88
C GLY A 140 15.84 19.94 -4.14
N LYS A 141 15.80 21.17 -4.65
CA LYS A 141 15.18 21.52 -5.94
C LYS A 141 16.15 22.31 -6.81
N LEU A 142 16.05 22.14 -8.13
CA LEU A 142 16.77 23.00 -9.08
C LEU A 142 16.27 24.44 -8.95
N LYS A 143 17.20 25.40 -8.85
CA LYS A 143 16.91 26.83 -8.88
C LYS A 143 16.46 27.24 -10.28
N ASP A 144 15.61 28.26 -10.35
CA ASP A 144 15.26 28.94 -11.61
C ASP A 144 16.36 29.94 -12.06
N ASN A 145 17.54 29.90 -11.43
CA ASN A 145 18.69 30.71 -11.79
C ASN A 145 19.80 29.82 -12.38
N VAL A 146 20.41 30.30 -13.45
CA VAL A 146 21.54 29.65 -14.12
C VAL A 146 22.85 30.14 -13.53
N VAL A 147 23.72 29.21 -13.16
CA VAL A 147 25.12 29.51 -12.86
C VAL A 147 25.90 29.47 -14.15
N CYS A 148 26.44 30.62 -14.57
CA CYS A 148 27.26 30.75 -15.78
C CYS A 148 28.74 30.80 -15.41
N LEU A 149 29.55 29.96 -16.06
CA LEU A 149 31.00 29.91 -15.92
C LEU A 149 31.68 30.19 -17.27
N GLY A 150 32.57 31.16 -17.28
CA GLY A 150 33.31 31.61 -18.47
C GLY A 150 33.43 33.14 -18.55
N PRO A 151 33.94 33.68 -19.68
CA PRO A 151 34.43 32.92 -20.82
C PRO A 151 35.78 32.23 -20.53
N TYR A 152 35.92 30.97 -20.95
CA TYR A 152 37.17 30.21 -20.92
C TYR A 152 37.75 30.11 -22.33
N LYS A 153 39.06 29.93 -22.45
CA LYS A 153 39.69 29.63 -23.74
C LYS A 153 39.32 28.22 -24.19
N ALA A 154 39.12 28.02 -25.50
CA ALA A 154 38.77 26.71 -26.06
C ALA A 154 39.74 25.58 -25.65
N MET A 155 41.03 25.88 -25.49
CA MET A 155 42.04 24.90 -25.06
C MET A 155 41.84 24.37 -23.62
N ASP A 156 41.11 25.11 -22.79
CA ASP A 156 40.87 24.74 -21.39
C ASP A 156 39.67 23.78 -21.22
N ILE A 157 39.00 23.35 -22.30
CA ILE A 157 37.80 22.50 -22.24
C ILE A 157 38.02 21.20 -21.45
N ASN A 158 39.20 20.59 -21.58
CA ASN A 158 39.57 19.35 -20.88
C ASN A 158 39.87 19.55 -19.39
N ARG A 159 39.85 20.78 -18.87
CA ARG A 159 39.99 21.04 -17.42
C ARG A 159 38.66 20.94 -16.69
N ILE A 160 37.55 20.93 -17.40
CA ILE A 160 36.21 20.97 -16.83
C ILE A 160 35.62 19.56 -16.87
N ASN A 161 35.58 18.91 -15.71
CA ASN A 161 34.90 17.63 -15.58
C ASN A 161 33.41 17.87 -15.31
N ILE A 162 32.58 17.72 -16.34
CA ILE A 162 31.14 17.97 -16.24
C ILE A 162 30.44 16.89 -15.42
N LEU A 163 30.96 15.66 -15.38
CA LEU A 163 30.37 14.61 -14.56
C LEU A 163 30.46 14.94 -13.08
N ASN A 164 31.56 15.54 -12.61
CA ASN A 164 31.67 15.98 -11.21
C ASN A 164 30.59 17.00 -10.86
N ILE A 165 30.32 17.96 -11.76
CA ILE A 165 29.28 18.99 -11.55
C ILE A 165 27.89 18.34 -11.53
N ILE A 166 27.63 17.42 -12.48
CA ILE A 166 26.35 16.68 -12.53
C ILE A 166 26.18 15.81 -11.28
N GLU A 167 27.23 15.09 -10.86
CA GLU A 167 27.20 14.24 -9.67
C GLU A 167 27.01 15.05 -8.39
N GLU A 168 27.60 16.25 -8.28
CA GLU A 168 27.40 17.17 -7.16
C GLU A 168 25.94 17.66 -7.10
N ILE A 169 25.39 18.12 -8.22
CA ILE A 169 23.97 18.51 -8.35
C ILE A 169 23.05 17.33 -8.00
N GLU A 170 23.34 16.14 -8.53
CA GLU A 170 22.54 14.95 -8.28
C GLU A 170 22.68 14.45 -6.85
N SER A 171 23.85 14.57 -6.23
CA SER A 171 24.06 14.27 -4.82
C SER A 171 23.31 15.25 -3.94
N GLU A 172 23.29 16.54 -4.25
CA GLU A 172 22.48 17.50 -3.48
C GLU A 172 20.97 17.31 -3.68
N LEU A 173 20.56 16.87 -4.87
CA LEU A 173 19.21 16.38 -5.10
C LEU A 173 18.95 15.09 -4.30
N HIS A 174 19.85 14.11 -4.26
CA HIS A 174 19.69 12.80 -3.61
C HIS A 174 19.84 12.82 -2.08
N ASP A 175 20.80 13.54 -1.52
CA ASP A 175 21.08 13.61 -0.07
C ASP A 175 19.97 14.31 0.72
N LYS A 176 19.21 15.19 0.05
CA LYS A 176 18.00 15.79 0.62
C LYS A 176 16.71 15.13 0.14
N THR A 177 16.63 14.54 -1.04
CA THR A 177 15.44 13.74 -1.40
C THR A 177 15.37 12.46 -0.58
N HIS A 178 16.45 11.72 -0.30
CA HIS A 178 16.35 10.55 0.57
C HIS A 178 16.03 10.91 2.03
N ARG A 179 16.61 12.01 2.57
CA ARG A 179 16.30 12.46 3.94
C ARG A 179 14.94 13.16 4.09
N ILE A 180 14.40 13.78 3.04
CA ILE A 180 13.07 14.42 3.08
C ILE A 180 11.95 13.45 2.68
N TYR A 181 12.22 12.46 1.81
CA TYR A 181 11.19 11.49 1.39
C TYR A 181 11.03 10.29 2.34
N GLU A 182 12.01 9.98 3.20
CA GLU A 182 11.76 9.03 4.29
C GLU A 182 10.91 9.64 5.42
N ASP A 183 10.88 10.98 5.56
CA ASP A 183 10.15 11.69 6.62
C ASP A 183 8.86 12.41 6.15
N ARG A 184 8.62 12.56 4.84
CA ARG A 184 7.38 13.17 4.34
C ARG A 184 6.34 12.11 4.01
N LYS A 185 5.28 12.07 4.81
CA LYS A 185 4.08 11.28 4.54
C LYS A 185 3.55 11.59 3.13
N GLU A 186 3.17 10.56 2.40
CA GLU A 186 2.58 10.67 1.05
C GLU A 186 1.32 11.54 1.12
N ARG A 187 1.23 12.61 0.32
CA ARG A 187 0.13 13.58 0.43
C ARG A 187 -1.02 13.16 -0.46
N VAL A 188 -2.16 12.91 0.16
CA VAL A 188 -3.28 12.22 -0.47
C VAL A 188 -4.53 13.10 -0.54
N ILE A 189 -5.16 13.15 -1.71
CA ILE A 189 -6.52 13.65 -1.86
C ILE A 189 -7.47 12.46 -1.87
N ILE A 190 -8.49 12.47 -1.01
CA ILE A 190 -9.50 11.42 -0.98
C ILE A 190 -10.78 11.87 -1.68
N VAL A 191 -11.39 10.98 -2.46
CA VAL A 191 -12.57 11.25 -3.28
C VAL A 191 -13.69 10.27 -2.93
N GLY A 192 -14.85 10.80 -2.53
CA GLY A 192 -16.03 10.04 -2.13
C GLY A 192 -17.18 10.24 -3.12
N GLY A 193 -17.88 9.15 -3.43
CA GLY A 193 -19.04 9.13 -4.32
C GLY A 193 -20.37 8.85 -3.63
N VAL A 194 -21.29 8.25 -4.38
CA VAL A 194 -22.72 8.16 -4.06
C VAL A 194 -23.00 7.41 -2.76
N THR A 195 -24.03 7.88 -2.05
CA THR A 195 -24.52 7.42 -0.75
C THR A 195 -24.81 5.91 -0.70
N CYS A 196 -24.51 5.28 0.44
CA CYS A 196 -25.06 3.97 0.83
C CYS A 196 -26.16 4.20 1.89
N ASP A 197 -27.12 3.28 2.03
CA ASP A 197 -28.26 3.46 2.97
C ASP A 197 -27.85 3.36 4.45
N LEU A 198 -26.79 2.61 4.77
CA LEU A 198 -26.35 2.34 6.15
C LEU A 198 -25.37 3.38 6.72
N TYR A 199 -24.81 4.23 5.88
CA TYR A 199 -23.71 5.14 6.24
C TYR A 199 -23.78 6.45 5.48
N THR A 200 -23.41 7.55 6.14
CA THR A 200 -23.28 8.84 5.45
C THR A 200 -22.02 8.87 4.57
N PRO A 201 -21.98 9.67 3.49
CA PRO A 201 -20.76 9.85 2.69
C PRO A 201 -19.58 10.38 3.50
N GLU A 202 -19.86 11.17 4.52
CA GLU A 202 -18.86 11.72 5.44
C GLU A 202 -18.25 10.64 6.33
N GLU A 203 -19.07 9.74 6.89
CA GLU A 203 -18.58 8.55 7.60
C GLU A 203 -17.69 7.70 6.69
N SER A 204 -18.05 7.61 5.41
CA SER A 204 -17.24 6.85 4.45
C SER A 204 -15.87 7.45 4.20
N LEU A 205 -15.82 8.77 4.01
CA LEU A 205 -14.56 9.48 3.82
C LEU A 205 -13.71 9.54 5.09
N ASN A 206 -14.33 9.57 6.27
CA ASN A 206 -13.59 9.52 7.53
C ASN A 206 -12.89 8.17 7.70
N GLU A 207 -13.58 7.07 7.40
CA GLU A 207 -12.94 5.75 7.41
C GLU A 207 -11.88 5.60 6.31
N LEU A 208 -12.11 6.16 5.12
CA LEU A 208 -11.09 6.20 4.07
C LEU A 208 -9.86 7.00 4.49
N GLN A 209 -10.05 8.10 5.22
CA GLN A 209 -8.95 8.86 5.81
C GLN A 209 -8.16 8.00 6.79
N GLU A 210 -8.82 7.29 7.71
CA GLU A 210 -8.16 6.36 8.64
C GLU A 210 -7.36 5.27 7.91
N LEU A 211 -7.85 4.77 6.77
CA LEU A 211 -7.12 3.82 5.92
C LEU A 211 -5.86 4.45 5.34
N VAL A 212 -5.95 5.67 4.82
CA VAL A 212 -4.80 6.39 4.24
C VAL A 212 -3.75 6.65 5.32
N GLU A 213 -4.17 7.11 6.49
CA GLU A 213 -3.27 7.35 7.63
C GLU A 213 -2.61 6.04 8.10
N THR A 214 -3.36 4.94 8.11
CA THR A 214 -2.85 3.60 8.43
C THR A 214 -1.79 3.12 7.43
N ALA A 215 -1.92 3.50 6.15
CA ALA A 215 -0.96 3.17 5.09
C ALA A 215 0.30 4.07 5.12
N GLY A 216 0.35 5.09 5.99
CA GLY A 216 1.44 6.05 6.10
C GLY A 216 1.23 7.35 5.32
N GLY A 217 0.08 7.55 4.70
CA GLY A 217 -0.28 8.77 3.98
C GLY A 217 -0.84 9.88 4.88
N GLU A 218 -0.83 11.10 4.37
CA GLU A 218 -1.44 12.29 4.96
C GLU A 218 -2.57 12.79 4.06
N VAL A 219 -3.82 12.79 4.56
CA VAL A 219 -4.95 13.33 3.79
C VAL A 219 -4.95 14.85 3.84
N ILE A 220 -4.65 15.48 2.70
CA ILE A 220 -4.59 16.94 2.57
C ILE A 220 -5.91 17.58 2.16
N HIS A 221 -6.81 16.80 1.52
CA HIS A 221 -8.10 17.30 1.06
C HIS A 221 -9.12 16.18 0.86
N LYS A 222 -10.41 16.51 1.06
CA LYS A 222 -11.55 15.63 0.86
C LYS A 222 -12.46 16.18 -0.24
N VAL A 223 -12.72 15.39 -1.26
CA VAL A 223 -13.63 15.76 -2.36
C VAL A 223 -14.87 14.87 -2.30
N LEU A 224 -16.04 15.49 -2.14
CA LEU A 224 -17.33 14.81 -2.23
C LEU A 224 -18.00 15.16 -3.56
N GLN A 225 -18.34 14.14 -4.35
CA GLN A 225 -19.09 14.31 -5.58
C GLN A 225 -20.46 13.62 -5.47
N LYS A 226 -21.50 14.41 -5.21
CA LYS A 226 -22.88 13.93 -5.26
C LYS A 226 -23.33 13.83 -6.72
N ARG A 227 -23.58 12.62 -7.21
CA ARG A 227 -24.12 12.34 -8.55
C ARG A 227 -25.13 11.20 -8.48
N GLY A 228 -26.19 11.24 -9.30
CA GLY A 228 -27.17 10.16 -9.36
C GLY A 228 -26.69 8.91 -10.11
N LYS A 229 -25.68 9.04 -10.99
CA LYS A 229 -25.08 7.93 -11.75
C LYS A 229 -23.59 8.15 -11.93
N ILE A 230 -22.82 7.08 -11.77
CA ILE A 230 -21.36 7.05 -11.96
C ILE A 230 -21.03 7.21 -13.44
N ASP A 231 -19.99 8.00 -13.73
CA ASP A 231 -19.46 8.16 -15.08
C ASP A 231 -18.60 6.94 -15.48
N PRO A 232 -18.89 6.28 -16.61
CA PRO A 232 -18.16 5.08 -17.00
C PRO A 232 -16.69 5.34 -17.36
N ALA A 233 -16.34 6.58 -17.73
CA ALA A 233 -14.99 6.96 -18.12
C ALA A 233 -14.17 7.54 -16.96
N TYR A 234 -14.77 8.37 -16.11
CA TYR A 234 -14.04 9.13 -15.08
C TYR A 234 -14.57 8.93 -13.65
N TYR A 235 -15.60 8.13 -13.44
CA TYR A 235 -16.31 7.96 -12.17
C TYR A 235 -17.00 9.26 -11.66
N ILE A 236 -16.24 10.32 -11.36
CA ILE A 236 -16.70 11.67 -11.00
C ILE A 236 -17.13 12.54 -12.19
N GLY A 237 -16.73 12.16 -13.42
CA GLY A 237 -16.97 12.93 -14.64
C GLY A 237 -15.79 13.80 -15.06
N SER A 238 -15.71 14.10 -16.36
CA SER A 238 -14.53 14.77 -16.97
C SER A 238 -14.27 16.19 -16.43
N GLY A 239 -15.31 16.97 -16.17
CA GLY A 239 -15.17 18.32 -15.61
C GLY A 239 -14.54 18.29 -14.22
N LYS A 240 -15.04 17.41 -13.34
CA LYS A 240 -14.52 17.25 -11.98
C LYS A 240 -13.12 16.64 -11.97
N ALA A 241 -12.81 15.73 -12.90
CA ALA A 241 -11.47 15.17 -13.06
C ALA A 241 -10.43 16.26 -13.42
N ARG A 242 -10.76 17.22 -14.29
CA ARG A 242 -9.86 18.36 -14.57
C ARG A 242 -9.70 19.29 -13.37
N GLU A 243 -10.79 19.57 -12.66
CA GLU A 243 -10.73 20.35 -11.41
C GLU A 243 -9.82 19.68 -10.38
N LEU A 244 -9.90 18.34 -10.28
CA LEU A 244 -9.05 17.54 -9.41
C LEU A 244 -7.57 17.60 -9.83
N GLY A 245 -7.26 17.64 -11.12
CA GLY A 245 -5.90 17.86 -11.62
C GLY A 245 -5.33 19.23 -11.22
N LEU A 246 -6.14 20.30 -11.33
CA LEU A 246 -5.74 21.64 -10.86
C LEU A 246 -5.55 21.68 -9.34
N LEU A 247 -6.45 21.02 -8.61
CA LEU A 247 -6.37 20.91 -7.15
C LEU A 247 -5.13 20.12 -6.70
N ARG A 248 -4.79 19.04 -7.41
CA ARG A 248 -3.57 18.28 -7.18
C ARG A 248 -2.33 19.15 -7.37
N GLN A 249 -2.29 19.97 -8.42
CA GLN A 249 -1.17 20.88 -8.68
C GLN A 249 -1.05 21.96 -7.59
N SER A 250 -2.16 22.57 -7.18
CA SER A 250 -2.13 23.64 -6.16
C SER A 250 -1.75 23.11 -4.78
N LEU A 251 -2.26 21.92 -4.42
CA LEU A 251 -1.97 21.31 -3.13
C LEU A 251 -0.69 20.48 -3.13
N MET A 252 -0.07 20.23 -4.28
CA MET A 252 1.06 19.31 -4.47
C MET A 252 0.77 17.93 -3.84
N ALA A 253 -0.33 17.30 -4.26
CA ALA A 253 -0.67 15.94 -3.87
C ALA A 253 0.09 14.90 -4.70
N ASP A 254 0.48 13.81 -4.06
CA ASP A 254 1.23 12.71 -4.67
C ASP A 254 0.27 11.64 -5.25
N THR A 255 -0.81 11.36 -4.52
CA THR A 255 -1.78 10.31 -4.85
C THR A 255 -3.21 10.77 -4.65
N VAL A 256 -4.11 10.28 -5.50
CA VAL A 256 -5.57 10.41 -5.32
C VAL A 256 -6.16 9.04 -4.99
N VAL A 257 -6.95 8.97 -3.92
CA VAL A 257 -7.62 7.75 -3.46
C VAL A 257 -9.13 7.88 -3.63
N PHE A 258 -9.76 6.92 -4.29
CA PHE A 258 -11.21 6.84 -4.43
C PHE A 258 -11.80 5.84 -3.42
N ASP A 259 -12.92 6.20 -2.79
CA ASP A 259 -13.61 5.33 -1.81
C ASP A 259 -14.26 4.09 -2.45
N ASP A 260 -14.58 4.15 -3.73
CA ASP A 260 -15.20 3.04 -4.46
C ASP A 260 -14.21 2.36 -5.41
N GLU A 261 -14.51 1.10 -5.72
CA GLU A 261 -13.76 0.30 -6.67
C GLU A 261 -13.80 0.92 -8.07
N LEU A 262 -12.63 1.14 -8.68
CA LEU A 262 -12.52 1.69 -10.02
C LEU A 262 -12.27 0.57 -11.05
N SER A 263 -12.84 0.73 -12.23
CA SER A 263 -12.48 -0.08 -13.39
C SER A 263 -11.10 0.33 -13.94
N GLY A 264 -10.38 -0.59 -14.58
CA GLY A 264 -9.06 -0.28 -15.14
C GLY A 264 -9.05 0.87 -16.16
N ALA A 265 -10.17 1.07 -16.87
CA ALA A 265 -10.33 2.22 -17.78
C ALA A 265 -10.48 3.54 -17.01
N GLN A 266 -11.25 3.55 -15.91
CA GLN A 266 -11.41 4.73 -15.08
C GLN A 266 -10.10 5.14 -14.40
N VAL A 267 -9.35 4.18 -13.85
CA VAL A 267 -8.04 4.43 -13.24
C VAL A 267 -7.13 5.14 -14.25
N ARG A 268 -6.97 4.56 -15.44
CA ARG A 268 -6.12 5.14 -16.49
C ARG A 268 -6.57 6.56 -16.89
N ASN A 269 -7.85 6.74 -17.19
CA ASN A 269 -8.37 8.05 -17.61
C ASN A 269 -8.19 9.12 -16.51
N LEU A 270 -8.32 8.72 -15.25
CA LEU A 270 -8.09 9.59 -14.10
C LEU A 270 -6.61 9.90 -13.91
N GLU A 271 -5.71 8.91 -14.05
CA GLU A 271 -4.26 9.14 -14.01
C GLU A 271 -3.82 10.12 -15.11
N GLU A 272 -4.33 9.94 -16.34
CA GLU A 272 -4.05 10.85 -17.47
C GLU A 272 -4.61 12.26 -17.23
N ALA A 273 -5.79 12.39 -16.62
CA ALA A 273 -6.42 13.69 -16.37
C ALA A 273 -5.87 14.45 -15.15
N VAL A 274 -5.45 13.72 -14.10
CA VAL A 274 -4.97 14.30 -12.84
C VAL A 274 -3.44 14.47 -12.85
N GLY A 275 -2.73 13.62 -13.60
CA GLY A 275 -1.26 13.64 -13.69
C GLY A 275 -0.56 13.11 -12.44
N CYS A 276 -1.18 12.15 -11.73
CA CYS A 276 -0.57 11.46 -10.58
C CYS A 276 -1.14 10.04 -10.44
N LYS A 277 -0.61 9.27 -9.49
CA LYS A 277 -1.10 7.92 -9.16
C LYS A 277 -2.54 8.00 -8.67
N VAL A 278 -3.40 7.14 -9.20
CA VAL A 278 -4.80 7.01 -8.76
C VAL A 278 -5.01 5.58 -8.27
N ILE A 279 -5.46 5.46 -7.02
CA ILE A 279 -5.82 4.16 -6.43
C ILE A 279 -7.25 4.19 -5.92
N ASP A 280 -7.84 3.01 -5.81
CA ASP A 280 -9.13 2.80 -5.17
C ASP A 280 -8.97 2.21 -3.76
N ARG A 281 -10.06 2.21 -3.01
CA ARG A 281 -10.16 1.64 -1.67
C ARG A 281 -9.65 0.21 -1.60
N THR A 282 -9.97 -0.62 -2.59
CA THR A 282 -9.52 -2.01 -2.64
C THR A 282 -8.00 -2.11 -2.70
N THR A 283 -7.36 -1.33 -3.58
CA THR A 283 -5.90 -1.28 -3.70
C THR A 283 -5.26 -0.80 -2.40
N LEU A 284 -5.80 0.27 -1.80
CA LEU A 284 -5.32 0.80 -0.53
C LEU A 284 -5.37 -0.25 0.59
N ILE A 285 -6.49 -0.99 0.72
CA ILE A 285 -6.63 -2.05 1.72
C ILE A 285 -5.60 -3.17 1.49
N LEU A 286 -5.41 -3.59 0.23
CA LEU A 286 -4.42 -4.61 -0.10
C LEU A 286 -2.98 -4.17 0.21
N ASP A 287 -2.66 -2.90 -0.03
CA ASP A 287 -1.35 -2.33 0.31
C ASP A 287 -1.13 -2.28 1.82
N ILE A 288 -2.14 -1.91 2.62
CA ILE A 288 -2.07 -1.97 4.09
C ILE A 288 -1.81 -3.41 4.53
N PHE A 289 -2.52 -4.40 3.97
CA PHE A 289 -2.26 -5.79 4.33
C PHE A 289 -0.88 -6.28 3.90
N ALA A 290 -0.35 -5.81 2.78
CA ALA A 290 1.00 -6.15 2.35
C ALA A 290 2.06 -5.66 3.36
N GLN A 291 1.83 -4.46 3.92
CA GLN A 291 2.68 -3.91 4.99
C GLN A 291 2.55 -4.68 6.32
N ARG A 292 1.37 -5.28 6.59
CA ARG A 292 1.07 -5.99 7.86
C ARG A 292 1.34 -7.50 7.81
N ALA A 293 1.45 -8.10 6.63
CA ALA A 293 1.67 -9.53 6.48
C ALA A 293 3.08 -9.94 6.93
N ILE A 294 3.19 -10.61 8.07
CA ILE A 294 4.46 -11.09 8.61
C ILE A 294 4.64 -12.56 8.25
N SER A 295 3.61 -13.38 8.48
CA SER A 295 3.63 -14.81 8.23
C SER A 295 3.75 -15.13 6.73
N ARG A 296 4.32 -16.30 6.42
CA ARG A 296 4.39 -16.80 5.04
C ARG A 296 3.00 -16.97 4.43
N GLU A 297 2.04 -17.48 5.20
CA GLU A 297 0.65 -17.64 4.75
C GLU A 297 0.02 -16.28 4.41
N GLY A 298 0.12 -15.31 5.33
CA GLY A 298 -0.41 -13.96 5.13
C GLY A 298 0.21 -13.27 3.90
N LYS A 299 1.53 -13.41 3.71
CA LYS A 299 2.22 -12.86 2.52
C LYS A 299 1.71 -13.48 1.22
N ILE A 300 1.53 -14.81 1.17
CA ILE A 300 0.99 -15.52 0.01
C ILE A 300 -0.44 -15.06 -0.29
N GLN A 301 -1.29 -14.95 0.75
CA GLN A 301 -2.68 -14.52 0.58
C GLN A 301 -2.80 -13.10 0.04
N VAL A 302 -2.00 -12.17 0.59
CA VAL A 302 -2.00 -10.77 0.12
C VAL A 302 -1.50 -10.68 -1.31
N GLU A 303 -0.38 -11.34 -1.63
CA GLU A 303 0.15 -11.36 -2.99
C GLU A 303 -0.87 -11.95 -3.98
N LEU A 304 -1.50 -13.07 -3.61
CA LEU A 304 -2.54 -13.70 -4.40
C LEU A 304 -3.72 -12.75 -4.66
N ALA A 305 -4.20 -12.05 -3.62
CA ALA A 305 -5.29 -11.10 -3.73
C ALA A 305 -4.91 -9.90 -4.63
N GLN A 306 -3.70 -9.34 -4.46
CA GLN A 306 -3.19 -8.27 -5.32
C GLN A 306 -3.11 -8.70 -6.79
N LEU A 307 -2.61 -9.90 -7.06
CA LEU A 307 -2.49 -10.43 -8.42
C LEU A 307 -3.88 -10.70 -9.05
N LYS A 308 -4.82 -11.29 -8.30
CA LYS A 308 -6.20 -11.51 -8.77
C LYS A 308 -6.91 -10.21 -9.04
N TYR A 309 -6.70 -9.19 -8.21
CA TYR A 309 -7.28 -7.86 -8.40
C TYR A 309 -6.71 -7.11 -9.61
N ARG A 310 -5.40 -7.21 -9.82
CA ARG A 310 -4.67 -6.52 -10.90
C ARG A 310 -4.87 -7.16 -12.28
N LEU A 311 -4.98 -8.49 -12.34
CA LEU A 311 -5.08 -9.24 -13.60
C LEU A 311 -6.22 -8.76 -14.53
N PRO A 312 -7.49 -8.60 -14.09
CA PRO A 312 -8.56 -8.15 -14.97
C PRO A 312 -8.38 -6.69 -15.42
N ARG A 313 -7.76 -5.85 -14.59
CA ARG A 313 -7.51 -4.44 -14.89
C ARG A 313 -6.43 -4.24 -15.95
N LEU A 314 -5.43 -5.13 -16.00
CA LEU A 314 -4.43 -5.16 -17.08
C LEU A 314 -5.04 -5.54 -18.44
N MET A 315 -6.14 -6.31 -18.47
CA MET A 315 -6.80 -6.68 -19.72
C MET A 315 -7.42 -5.47 -20.44
N GLY A 316 -7.88 -4.47 -19.69
CA GLY A 316 -8.40 -3.21 -20.24
C GLY A 316 -7.35 -2.41 -21.03
N LEU A 317 -6.07 -2.46 -20.61
CA LEU A 317 -4.97 -1.78 -21.31
C LEU A 317 -4.69 -2.38 -22.70
N GLY A 318 -4.76 -3.71 -22.84
CA GLY A 318 -4.47 -4.39 -24.11
C GLY A 318 -5.45 -4.01 -25.22
N ASN A 319 -6.74 -3.85 -24.89
CA ASN A 319 -7.77 -3.47 -25.86
C ASN A 319 -7.61 -2.02 -26.36
N ALA A 320 -7.08 -1.11 -25.54
CA ALA A 320 -6.80 0.28 -25.94
C ALA A 320 -5.56 0.38 -26.84
N LEU A 321 -4.53 -0.43 -26.59
CA LEU A 321 -3.32 -0.53 -27.40
C LEU A 321 -3.55 -1.29 -28.72
N SER A 322 -4.53 -2.19 -28.76
CA SER A 322 -4.95 -2.91 -29.97
C SER A 322 -5.61 -1.98 -31.00
N ARG A 323 -6.32 -0.92 -30.57
CA ARG A 323 -6.99 0.03 -31.47
C ARG A 323 -6.05 1.01 -32.17
N THR A 324 -4.90 1.34 -31.57
CA THR A 324 -3.90 2.21 -32.22
C THR A 324 -3.01 1.46 -33.20
N GLY A 325 -2.93 0.12 -33.12
CA GLY A 325 -2.28 -0.75 -34.09
C GLY A 325 -3.23 -1.17 -35.22
N GLY A 326 -3.73 -0.22 -36.01
CA GLY A 326 -4.63 -0.46 -37.14
C GLY A 326 -3.92 -1.16 -38.31
N GLY A 327 -3.73 -2.47 -38.23
CA GLY A 327 -3.20 -3.29 -39.33
C GLY A 327 -3.54 -4.77 -39.16
N ILE A 328 -4.13 -5.37 -40.20
CA ILE A 328 -4.46 -6.80 -40.25
C ILE A 328 -3.16 -7.61 -40.09
N GLY A 329 -3.04 -8.34 -38.98
CA GLY A 329 -2.06 -9.42 -38.81
C GLY A 329 -0.80 -9.11 -37.99
N THR A 330 -0.57 -7.87 -37.54
CA THR A 330 0.61 -7.54 -36.71
C THR A 330 0.21 -7.10 -35.31
N ARG A 331 0.21 -8.04 -34.36
CA ARG A 331 0.18 -7.72 -32.91
C ARG A 331 1.36 -6.81 -32.60
N GLY A 332 1.09 -5.60 -32.12
CA GLY A 332 2.11 -4.61 -31.78
C GLY A 332 3.02 -5.09 -30.64
N PRO A 333 4.26 -4.59 -30.54
CA PRO A 333 5.22 -4.97 -29.49
C PRO A 333 4.67 -4.75 -28.07
N GLY A 334 3.81 -3.73 -27.86
CA GLY A 334 3.14 -3.50 -26.58
C GLY A 334 2.06 -4.53 -26.22
N GLU A 335 1.31 -5.04 -27.20
CA GLU A 335 0.28 -6.06 -27.00
C GLU A 335 0.92 -7.41 -26.61
N LYS A 336 2.03 -7.76 -27.28
CA LYS A 336 2.83 -8.95 -26.92
C LYS A 336 3.39 -8.85 -25.50
N LYS A 337 3.91 -7.68 -25.09
CA LYS A 337 4.44 -7.49 -23.74
C LYS A 337 3.35 -7.65 -22.67
N LEU A 338 2.17 -7.07 -22.89
CA LEU A 338 1.03 -7.25 -21.98
C LEU A 338 0.53 -8.70 -21.95
N GLU A 339 0.54 -9.42 -23.06
CA GLU A 339 0.17 -10.85 -23.07
C GLU A 339 1.17 -11.69 -22.26
N ILE A 340 2.47 -11.42 -22.41
CA ILE A 340 3.54 -12.09 -21.65
C ILE A 340 3.38 -11.80 -20.15
N ASP A 341 3.21 -10.53 -19.76
CA ASP A 341 3.00 -10.14 -18.36
C ASP A 341 1.76 -10.84 -17.76
N ARG A 342 0.67 -10.94 -18.54
CA ARG A 342 -0.54 -11.67 -18.12
C ARG A 342 -0.28 -13.17 -17.92
N ARG A 343 0.53 -13.80 -18.77
CA ARG A 343 0.90 -15.22 -18.59
C ARG A 343 1.73 -15.41 -17.34
N HIS A 344 2.68 -14.52 -17.06
CA HIS A 344 3.46 -14.56 -15.83
C HIS A 344 2.58 -14.40 -14.59
N ILE A 345 1.66 -13.44 -14.56
CA ILE A 345 0.74 -13.24 -13.44
C ILE A 345 -0.13 -14.49 -13.22
N ARG A 346 -0.67 -15.09 -14.29
CA ARG A 346 -1.48 -16.32 -14.18
C ARG A 346 -0.67 -17.50 -13.64
N SER A 347 0.58 -17.67 -14.11
CA SER A 347 1.46 -18.71 -13.58
C SER A 347 1.72 -18.50 -12.09
N ARG A 348 2.03 -17.27 -11.69
CA ARG A 348 2.28 -16.93 -10.28
C ARG A 348 1.05 -17.18 -9.40
N ILE A 349 -0.15 -16.84 -9.88
CA ILE A 349 -1.41 -17.16 -9.19
C ILE A 349 -1.53 -18.67 -8.95
N LEU A 350 -1.30 -19.50 -9.98
CA LEU A 350 -1.39 -20.96 -9.85
C LEU A 350 -0.36 -21.52 -8.87
N ASP A 351 0.85 -20.97 -8.87
CA ASP A 351 1.91 -21.39 -7.95
C ASP A 351 1.55 -21.04 -6.49
N LEU A 352 1.08 -19.82 -6.24
CA LEU A 352 0.62 -19.36 -4.92
C LEU A 352 -0.60 -20.16 -4.43
N GLU A 353 -1.55 -20.49 -5.30
CA GLU A 353 -2.71 -21.32 -4.95
C GLU A 353 -2.30 -22.74 -4.53
N ARG A 354 -1.31 -23.34 -5.22
CA ARG A 354 -0.77 -24.65 -4.83
C ARG A 354 -0.05 -24.60 -3.49
N GLU A 355 0.70 -23.53 -3.25
CA GLU A 355 1.41 -23.33 -1.98
C GLU A 355 0.42 -23.17 -0.82
N LEU A 356 -0.63 -22.39 -1.01
CA LEU A 356 -1.70 -22.20 -0.03
C LEU A 356 -2.43 -23.51 0.29
N GLU A 357 -2.67 -24.36 -0.71
CA GLU A 357 -3.31 -25.67 -0.53
C GLU A 357 -2.49 -26.61 0.38
N ASN A 358 -1.16 -26.57 0.28
CA ASN A 358 -0.28 -27.33 1.17
C ASN A 358 -0.33 -26.83 2.62
N ILE A 359 -0.43 -25.51 2.81
CA ILE A 359 -0.59 -24.89 4.15
C ILE A 359 -1.93 -25.34 4.77
N LYS A 360 -3.02 -25.31 3.99
CA LYS A 360 -4.35 -25.77 4.44
C LYS A 360 -4.35 -27.22 4.94
N LYS A 361 -3.71 -28.14 4.21
CA LYS A 361 -3.58 -29.55 4.64
C LYS A 361 -2.90 -29.68 6.00
N THR A 362 -1.88 -28.86 6.26
CA THR A 362 -1.17 -28.85 7.54
C THR A 362 -2.06 -28.35 8.68
N ARG A 363 -2.84 -27.28 8.44
CA ARG A 363 -3.84 -26.77 9.41
C ARG A 363 -4.93 -27.80 9.70
N ALA A 364 -5.41 -28.54 8.70
CA ALA A 364 -6.42 -29.58 8.89
C ALA A 364 -5.95 -30.69 9.84
N LEU A 365 -4.70 -31.16 9.68
CA LEU A 365 -4.11 -32.16 10.59
C LEU A 365 -3.95 -31.63 12.02
N GLN A 366 -3.55 -30.37 12.21
CA GLN A 366 -3.51 -29.75 13.54
C GLN A 366 -4.90 -29.65 14.16
N ARG A 367 -5.93 -29.34 13.35
CA ARG A 367 -7.32 -29.25 13.79
C ARG A 367 -7.87 -30.59 14.23
N GLU A 368 -7.60 -31.68 13.51
CA GLU A 368 -8.01 -33.04 13.92
C GLU A 368 -7.43 -33.42 15.27
N ARG A 369 -6.14 -33.14 15.50
CA ARG A 369 -5.50 -33.35 16.81
C ARG A 369 -6.13 -32.51 17.92
N ARG A 370 -6.59 -31.29 17.62
CA ARG A 370 -7.26 -30.42 18.60
C ARG A 370 -8.66 -30.92 18.94
N LYS A 371 -9.44 -31.33 17.93
CA LYS A 371 -10.75 -31.96 18.15
C LYS A 371 -10.63 -33.21 19.03
N ALA A 372 -9.56 -33.99 18.86
CA ALA A 372 -9.29 -35.15 19.71
C ALA A 372 -8.94 -34.79 21.18
N ASN A 373 -8.53 -33.55 21.45
CA ASN A 373 -8.19 -33.07 22.80
C ASN A 373 -9.32 -32.25 23.46
N GLU A 374 -10.48 -32.07 22.80
CA GLU A 374 -11.70 -31.44 23.35
C GLU A 374 -11.52 -30.00 23.91
N ILE A 375 -10.49 -29.27 23.48
CA ILE A 375 -10.27 -27.87 23.91
C ILE A 375 -11.15 -26.93 23.07
N PRO A 376 -12.05 -26.13 23.68
CA PRO A 376 -12.93 -25.23 22.94
C PRO A 376 -12.16 -24.06 22.32
N VAL A 377 -12.67 -23.55 21.19
CA VAL A 377 -12.11 -22.42 20.46
C VAL A 377 -13.07 -21.23 20.51
N VAL A 378 -12.58 -20.09 20.98
CA VAL A 378 -13.28 -18.81 21.00
C VAL A 378 -12.64 -17.88 19.98
N ALA A 379 -13.42 -17.43 19.00
CA ALA A 379 -12.95 -16.48 17.99
C ALA A 379 -13.41 -15.06 18.32
N ILE A 380 -12.50 -14.09 18.30
CA ILE A 380 -12.82 -12.67 18.47
C ILE A 380 -13.03 -12.05 17.08
N ALA A 381 -14.27 -11.64 16.80
CA ALA A 381 -14.66 -11.00 15.55
C ALA A 381 -15.17 -9.58 15.81
N GLY A 382 -15.14 -8.72 14.79
CA GLY A 382 -15.63 -7.35 14.92
C GLY A 382 -14.95 -6.36 14.01
N TYR A 383 -15.49 -5.14 14.00
CA TYR A 383 -15.02 -4.06 13.15
C TYR A 383 -13.56 -3.68 13.47
N THR A 384 -12.82 -3.14 12.49
CA THR A 384 -11.49 -2.57 12.73
C THR A 384 -11.57 -1.49 13.80
N ASN A 385 -10.54 -1.39 14.65
CA ASN A 385 -10.50 -0.48 15.80
C ASN A 385 -11.57 -0.72 16.90
N ALA A 386 -12.33 -1.83 16.88
CA ALA A 386 -13.25 -2.17 17.98
C ALA A 386 -12.54 -2.59 19.29
N GLY A 387 -11.20 -2.70 19.29
CA GLY A 387 -10.40 -3.12 20.45
C GLY A 387 -10.27 -4.65 20.63
N LYS A 388 -10.36 -5.42 19.53
CA LYS A 388 -10.21 -6.89 19.55
C LYS A 388 -8.86 -7.35 20.12
N SER A 389 -7.75 -6.80 19.61
CA SER A 389 -6.41 -7.18 20.04
C SER A 389 -6.11 -6.74 21.47
N THR A 390 -6.61 -5.57 21.89
CA THR A 390 -6.57 -5.10 23.29
C THR A 390 -7.34 -6.05 24.20
N LEU A 391 -8.57 -6.44 23.83
CA LEU A 391 -9.36 -7.40 24.60
C LEU A 391 -8.61 -8.73 24.75
N ARG A 392 -8.08 -9.26 23.65
CA ARG A 392 -7.32 -10.51 23.64
C ARG A 392 -6.10 -10.45 24.56
N ASN A 393 -5.29 -9.39 24.45
CA ASN A 393 -4.09 -9.21 25.26
C ASN A 393 -4.45 -9.16 26.75
N LYS A 394 -5.51 -8.43 27.11
CA LYS A 394 -5.98 -8.30 28.49
C LYS A 394 -6.52 -9.62 29.05
N LEU A 395 -7.25 -10.39 28.26
CA LEU A 395 -7.70 -11.73 28.66
C LEU A 395 -6.51 -12.69 28.87
N CYS A 396 -5.46 -12.59 28.04
CA CYS A 396 -4.23 -13.37 28.23
C CYS A 396 -3.45 -12.94 29.48
N GLU A 397 -3.36 -11.63 29.75
CA GLU A 397 -2.73 -11.07 30.96
C GLU A 397 -3.43 -11.58 32.23
N ILE A 398 -4.76 -11.54 32.26
CA ILE A 398 -5.56 -12.04 33.40
C ILE A 398 -5.36 -13.55 33.61
N ALA A 399 -5.22 -14.32 32.54
CA ALA A 399 -4.97 -15.76 32.61
C ALA A 399 -3.50 -16.14 32.93
N GLY A 400 -2.63 -15.17 33.19
CA GLY A 400 -1.24 -15.42 33.59
C GLY A 400 -0.33 -15.94 32.47
N VAL A 401 -0.72 -15.76 31.20
CA VAL A 401 0.04 -16.22 30.04
C VAL A 401 0.90 -15.07 29.52
N ASP A 402 2.21 -15.12 29.77
CA ASP A 402 3.15 -14.06 29.35
C ASP A 402 4.17 -14.53 28.30
N LYS A 403 4.30 -13.73 27.21
CA LYS A 403 5.57 -13.17 26.68
C LYS A 403 5.52 -12.53 25.28
N GLU A 404 4.43 -12.62 24.53
CA GLU A 404 4.33 -11.95 23.21
C GLU A 404 3.00 -11.20 23.08
N LYS A 405 3.03 -9.91 23.44
CA LYS A 405 1.91 -9.00 23.23
C LYS A 405 1.72 -8.78 21.73
N VAL A 406 0.50 -8.93 21.23
CA VAL A 406 0.17 -8.50 19.85
C VAL A 406 0.16 -6.98 19.84
N LEU A 407 0.64 -6.40 18.73
CA LEU A 407 0.78 -4.96 18.53
C LEU A 407 -0.59 -4.28 18.63
N GLU A 408 -0.80 -3.50 19.69
CA GLU A 408 -1.98 -2.65 19.85
C GLU A 408 -1.64 -1.26 19.32
N ALA A 409 -2.32 -0.85 18.25
CA ALA A 409 -2.21 0.50 17.71
C ALA A 409 -3.59 0.98 17.26
N ASN A 410 -3.85 2.29 17.40
CA ASN A 410 -5.01 2.97 16.80
C ASN A 410 -4.82 3.08 15.28
N MET A 411 -4.75 1.93 14.61
CA MET A 411 -4.54 1.78 13.17
C MET A 411 -5.47 0.67 12.67
N LEU A 412 -5.99 0.82 11.45
CA LEU A 412 -6.80 -0.21 10.83
C LEU A 412 -5.93 -1.45 10.53
N PHE A 413 -6.52 -2.64 10.61
CA PHE A 413 -5.82 -3.90 10.34
C PHE A 413 -4.52 -4.13 11.15
N ALA A 414 -4.50 -3.68 12.41
CA ALA A 414 -3.39 -3.93 13.34
C ALA A 414 -2.98 -5.42 13.43
N THR A 415 -3.95 -6.33 13.23
CA THR A 415 -3.74 -7.78 13.24
C THR A 415 -4.24 -8.39 11.93
N LEU A 416 -3.32 -8.99 11.17
CA LEU A 416 -3.61 -9.75 9.94
C LEU A 416 -3.45 -11.25 10.14
N ASP A 417 -2.34 -11.66 10.75
CA ASP A 417 -2.07 -13.06 11.01
C ASP A 417 -2.86 -13.53 12.24
N THR A 418 -3.56 -14.66 12.13
CA THR A 418 -4.32 -15.21 13.25
C THR A 418 -3.37 -15.65 14.36
N THR A 419 -3.68 -15.25 15.58
CA THR A 419 -2.91 -15.65 16.76
C THR A 419 -3.82 -16.35 17.75
N THR A 420 -3.58 -17.65 17.94
CA THR A 420 -4.30 -18.45 18.93
C THR A 420 -3.46 -18.54 20.21
N ARG A 421 -4.06 -18.22 21.35
CA ARG A 421 -3.46 -18.38 22.68
C ARG A 421 -4.37 -19.22 23.58
N VAL A 422 -3.77 -19.94 24.52
CA VAL A 422 -4.52 -20.62 25.58
C VAL A 422 -4.87 -19.59 26.64
N VAL A 423 -6.12 -19.60 27.10
CA VAL A 423 -6.63 -18.76 28.18
C VAL A 423 -7.35 -19.69 29.16
N THR A 424 -7.00 -19.60 30.43
CA THR A 424 -7.64 -20.39 31.50
C THR A 424 -8.87 -19.63 32.01
N LEU A 425 -10.01 -20.30 32.01
CA LEU A 425 -11.29 -19.80 32.53
C LEU A 425 -11.33 -19.83 34.07
N PRO A 426 -12.30 -19.14 34.72
CA PRO A 426 -12.42 -19.12 36.18
C PRO A 426 -12.53 -20.51 36.83
N SER A 427 -13.10 -21.50 36.12
CA SER A 427 -13.12 -22.91 36.56
C SER A 427 -11.82 -23.68 36.33
N GLY A 428 -10.72 -23.05 35.93
CA GLY A 428 -9.45 -23.72 35.66
C GLY A 428 -9.39 -24.48 34.34
N LYS A 429 -10.44 -24.43 33.51
CA LYS A 429 -10.44 -25.03 32.16
C LYS A 429 -9.78 -24.14 31.14
N ASP A 430 -9.03 -24.74 30.23
CA ASP A 430 -8.37 -24.03 29.14
C ASP A 430 -9.28 -23.88 27.91
N VAL A 431 -9.23 -22.69 27.31
CA VAL A 431 -9.84 -22.39 26.00
C VAL A 431 -8.83 -21.76 25.07
N LEU A 432 -9.00 -21.97 23.77
CA LEU A 432 -8.19 -21.34 22.74
C LEU A 432 -8.85 -20.04 22.28
N LEU A 433 -8.23 -18.91 22.57
CA LEU A 433 -8.67 -17.60 22.11
C LEU A 433 -7.93 -17.23 20.82
N SER A 434 -8.67 -17.02 19.73
CA SER A 434 -8.10 -16.60 18.44
C SER A 434 -8.53 -15.18 18.06
N ASP A 435 -7.55 -14.32 17.79
CA ASP A 435 -7.78 -13.01 17.21
C ASP A 435 -7.90 -13.11 15.69
N THR A 436 -8.93 -12.46 15.13
CA THR A 436 -9.17 -12.47 13.69
C THR A 436 -8.94 -11.09 13.08
N VAL A 437 -8.78 -11.07 11.75
CA VAL A 437 -8.71 -9.83 10.99
C VAL A 437 -9.95 -8.98 11.27
N GLY A 438 -9.76 -7.67 11.47
CA GLY A 438 -10.87 -6.75 11.65
C GLY A 438 -11.67 -6.55 10.37
N PHE A 439 -12.98 -6.52 10.49
CA PHE A 439 -13.86 -6.22 9.36
C PHE A 439 -13.95 -4.73 9.09
N ILE A 440 -14.14 -4.37 7.82
CA ILE A 440 -14.38 -3.00 7.38
C ILE A 440 -15.52 -2.98 6.36
N ARG A 441 -16.09 -1.81 6.12
CA ARG A 441 -17.04 -1.57 5.02
C ARG A 441 -16.37 -1.78 3.67
N LYS A 442 -17.19 -2.24 2.72
CA LYS A 442 -16.78 -2.47 1.33
C LYS A 442 -15.52 -3.35 1.26
N LEU A 443 -15.47 -4.41 2.05
CA LEU A 443 -14.39 -5.40 1.96
C LEU A 443 -14.39 -5.99 0.55
N PRO A 444 -13.26 -6.01 -0.16
CA PRO A 444 -13.21 -6.53 -1.51
C PRO A 444 -13.52 -8.04 -1.52
N HIS A 445 -14.33 -8.51 -2.46
CA HIS A 445 -14.66 -9.94 -2.57
C HIS A 445 -13.44 -10.84 -2.75
N GLU A 446 -12.46 -10.40 -3.56
CA GLU A 446 -11.18 -11.11 -3.74
C GLU A 446 -10.43 -11.29 -2.42
N LEU A 447 -10.60 -10.33 -1.51
CA LEU A 447 -9.99 -10.33 -0.20
C LEU A 447 -10.70 -11.33 0.72
N VAL A 448 -12.03 -11.30 0.78
CA VAL A 448 -12.80 -12.30 1.53
C VAL A 448 -12.46 -13.73 1.08
N MET A 449 -12.24 -13.93 -0.22
CA MET A 449 -11.84 -15.23 -0.78
C MET A 449 -10.40 -15.62 -0.44
N ALA A 450 -9.45 -14.67 -0.52
CA ALA A 450 -8.03 -14.92 -0.19
C ALA A 450 -7.81 -15.16 1.31
N PHE A 451 -8.56 -14.46 2.16
CA PHE A 451 -8.54 -14.57 3.62
C PHE A 451 -9.56 -15.58 4.16
N LYS A 452 -10.20 -16.37 3.29
CA LYS A 452 -11.12 -17.41 3.73
C LYS A 452 -10.45 -18.38 4.71
N SER A 453 -9.16 -18.71 4.52
CA SER A 453 -8.45 -19.62 5.43
C SER A 453 -7.99 -18.98 6.75
N THR A 454 -7.83 -17.65 6.82
CA THR A 454 -7.64 -16.96 8.12
C THR A 454 -8.97 -16.75 8.85
N LEU A 455 -10.06 -16.57 8.11
CA LEU A 455 -11.42 -16.50 8.64
C LEU A 455 -12.03 -17.88 8.96
N GLU A 456 -11.38 -18.98 8.53
CA GLU A 456 -11.78 -20.34 8.90
C GLU A 456 -11.85 -20.52 10.42
N GLU A 457 -10.99 -19.86 11.20
CA GLU A 457 -11.04 -19.96 12.65
C GLU A 457 -12.39 -19.49 13.23
N VAL A 458 -13.01 -18.48 12.61
CA VAL A 458 -14.38 -18.05 12.93
C VAL A 458 -15.40 -19.10 12.50
N ILE A 459 -15.19 -19.78 11.37
CA ILE A 459 -16.05 -20.86 10.88
C ILE A 459 -15.95 -22.14 11.73
N TYR A 460 -14.85 -22.36 12.44
CA TYR A 460 -14.64 -23.56 13.29
C TYR A 460 -14.61 -23.30 14.80
N SER A 461 -14.79 -22.06 15.26
CA SER A 461 -14.93 -21.76 16.69
C SER A 461 -16.22 -22.32 17.32
N ASP A 462 -16.19 -22.59 18.61
CA ASP A 462 -17.36 -23.01 19.38
C ASP A 462 -18.18 -21.80 19.85
N LEU A 463 -17.50 -20.66 20.05
CA LEU A 463 -18.09 -19.37 20.40
C LEU A 463 -17.45 -18.24 19.58
N ILE A 464 -18.25 -17.24 19.21
CA ILE A 464 -17.76 -16.01 18.60
C ILE A 464 -18.03 -14.84 19.54
N LEU A 465 -16.99 -14.12 19.90
CA LEU A 465 -17.09 -12.83 20.59
C LEU A 465 -17.17 -11.74 19.52
N HIS A 466 -18.35 -11.19 19.29
CA HIS A 466 -18.50 -10.05 18.42
C HIS A 466 -18.26 -8.78 19.22
N VAL A 467 -17.05 -8.25 19.09
CA VAL A 467 -16.62 -7.00 19.74
C VAL A 467 -17.10 -5.81 18.93
N VAL A 468 -17.74 -4.86 19.61
CA VAL A 468 -18.34 -3.65 19.04
C VAL A 468 -17.80 -2.43 19.78
N ASP A 469 -17.41 -1.38 19.05
CA ASP A 469 -17.05 -0.11 19.67
C ASP A 469 -18.32 0.64 20.09
N ALA A 470 -18.61 0.68 21.40
CA ALA A 470 -19.79 1.33 21.94
C ALA A 470 -19.71 2.87 21.87
N SER A 471 -18.52 3.45 21.72
CA SER A 471 -18.34 4.89 21.56
C SER A 471 -18.70 5.38 20.15
N ASN A 472 -18.82 4.46 19.19
CA ASN A 472 -19.12 4.82 17.82
C ASN A 472 -20.63 5.07 17.63
N LYS A 473 -20.99 6.26 17.13
CA LYS A 473 -22.39 6.65 16.86
C LYS A 473 -23.12 5.70 15.90
N ASN A 474 -22.38 5.05 14.99
CA ASN A 474 -22.92 4.07 14.05
C ASN A 474 -22.56 2.61 14.42
N ALA A 475 -22.42 2.32 15.72
CA ALA A 475 -22.25 0.95 16.23
C ALA A 475 -23.34 -0.03 15.71
N PRO A 476 -24.63 0.33 15.62
CA PRO A 476 -25.65 -0.55 15.03
C PRO A 476 -25.35 -0.94 13.57
N GLY A 477 -24.90 0.00 12.73
CA GLY A 477 -24.53 -0.29 11.35
C GLY A 477 -23.29 -1.18 11.25
N GLN A 478 -22.32 -1.00 12.17
CA GLN A 478 -21.15 -1.89 12.24
C GLN A 478 -21.53 -3.33 12.59
N ILE A 479 -22.46 -3.52 13.55
CA ILE A 479 -23.00 -4.84 13.89
C ILE A 479 -23.66 -5.48 12.66
N GLU A 480 -24.51 -4.75 11.96
CA GLU A 480 -25.18 -5.24 10.75
C GLU A 480 -24.18 -5.60 9.64
N THR A 481 -23.12 -4.81 9.48
CA THR A 481 -22.03 -5.08 8.51
C THR A 481 -21.28 -6.36 8.87
N VAL A 482 -20.88 -6.54 10.13
CA VAL A 482 -20.17 -7.73 10.60
C VAL A 482 -21.06 -8.97 10.47
N ASN A 483 -22.33 -8.88 10.88
CA ASN A 483 -23.29 -9.99 10.74
C ASN A 483 -23.48 -10.41 9.28
N ARG A 484 -23.50 -9.45 8.34
CA ARG A 484 -23.56 -9.77 6.91
C ARG A 484 -22.33 -10.57 6.46
N VAL A 485 -21.13 -10.12 6.84
CA VAL A 485 -19.88 -10.82 6.49
C VAL A 485 -19.82 -12.20 7.13
N LEU A 486 -20.23 -12.35 8.40
CA LEU A 486 -20.32 -13.65 9.07
C LEU A 486 -21.29 -14.59 8.35
N SER A 487 -22.43 -14.08 7.88
CA SER A 487 -23.40 -14.85 7.10
C SER A 487 -22.83 -15.29 5.74
N GLU A 488 -22.12 -14.41 5.03
CA GLU A 488 -21.42 -14.73 3.77
C GLU A 488 -20.33 -15.80 3.94
N LEU A 489 -19.71 -15.86 5.13
CA LEU A 489 -18.74 -16.89 5.50
C LEU A 489 -19.41 -18.23 5.89
N GLY A 490 -20.75 -18.28 5.97
CA GLY A 490 -21.51 -19.47 6.34
C GLY A 490 -21.66 -19.68 7.85
N VAL A 491 -21.50 -18.63 8.65
CA VAL A 491 -21.64 -18.67 10.12
C VAL A 491 -23.07 -18.27 10.50
N GLN A 492 -24.02 -19.21 10.42
CA GLN A 492 -25.43 -18.95 10.74
C GLN A 492 -25.91 -19.63 12.03
N ASP A 493 -25.37 -20.80 12.39
CA ASP A 493 -25.85 -21.62 13.52
C ASP A 493 -24.95 -21.55 14.77
N LYS A 494 -24.15 -20.49 14.91
CA LYS A 494 -23.19 -20.37 16.01
C LYS A 494 -23.66 -19.45 17.13
N ASN A 495 -23.21 -19.76 18.35
CA ASN A 495 -23.36 -18.86 19.49
C ASN A 495 -22.47 -17.63 19.28
N ILE A 496 -23.10 -16.47 19.13
CA ILE A 496 -22.44 -15.17 19.03
C ILE A 496 -22.76 -14.39 20.31
N LEU A 497 -21.72 -14.04 21.07
CA LEU A 497 -21.82 -13.17 22.23
C LEU A 497 -21.43 -11.75 21.81
N LEU A 498 -22.37 -10.81 21.92
CA LEU A 498 -22.10 -9.39 21.70
C LEU A 498 -21.30 -8.81 22.87
N VAL A 499 -20.19 -8.15 22.57
CA VAL A 499 -19.29 -7.52 23.53
C VAL A 499 -19.17 -6.03 23.19
N PHE A 500 -19.88 -5.19 23.94
CA PHE A 500 -19.83 -3.73 23.80
C PHE A 500 -18.58 -3.21 24.53
N ASN A 501 -17.54 -2.90 23.76
CA ASN A 501 -16.25 -2.44 24.25
C ASN A 501 -16.15 -0.91 24.22
N LYS A 502 -15.14 -0.36 24.91
CA LYS A 502 -14.88 1.09 25.05
C LYS A 502 -16.00 1.85 25.77
N VAL A 503 -16.63 1.22 26.77
CA VAL A 503 -17.67 1.86 27.59
C VAL A 503 -17.15 3.04 28.42
N ASP A 504 -15.83 3.10 28.64
CA ASP A 504 -15.13 4.25 29.22
C ASP A 504 -15.23 5.53 28.37
N ALA A 505 -15.40 5.40 27.05
CA ALA A 505 -15.51 6.50 26.11
C ALA A 505 -16.92 6.66 25.51
N ALA A 506 -17.86 5.78 25.87
CA ALA A 506 -19.20 5.76 25.30
C ALA A 506 -20.16 6.71 26.04
N GLU A 507 -20.98 7.44 25.29
CA GLU A 507 -22.06 8.25 25.87
C GLU A 507 -23.18 7.33 26.41
N PRO A 508 -23.81 7.66 27.55
CA PRO A 508 -24.88 6.83 28.14
C PRO A 508 -26.04 6.55 27.18
N ASP A 509 -26.39 7.51 26.33
CA ASP A 509 -27.47 7.35 25.35
C ASP A 509 -27.12 6.34 24.26
N ALA A 510 -25.87 6.29 23.81
CA ALA A 510 -25.41 5.30 22.84
C ALA A 510 -25.52 3.87 23.40
N LEU A 511 -25.14 3.67 24.66
CA LEU A 511 -25.29 2.39 25.35
C LEU A 511 -26.76 1.98 25.50
N ASN A 512 -27.64 2.92 25.86
CA ASN A 512 -29.07 2.65 25.96
C ASN A 512 -29.69 2.20 24.63
N ILE A 513 -29.28 2.81 23.51
CA ILE A 513 -29.70 2.40 22.15
C ILE A 513 -29.25 0.96 21.86
N LEU A 514 -27.99 0.62 22.17
CA LEU A 514 -27.46 -0.72 21.95
C LEU A 514 -28.19 -1.78 22.80
N ARG A 515 -28.46 -1.48 24.08
CA ARG A 515 -29.26 -2.33 24.98
C ARG A 515 -30.65 -2.57 24.42
N ALA A 516 -31.32 -1.51 23.98
CA ALA A 516 -32.70 -1.57 23.49
C ALA A 516 -32.80 -2.34 22.17
N LYS A 517 -31.85 -2.15 21.24
CA LYS A 517 -31.90 -2.74 19.90
C LYS A 517 -31.44 -4.20 19.85
N PHE A 518 -30.38 -4.55 20.58
CA PHE A 518 -29.75 -5.86 20.44
C PHE A 518 -29.95 -6.79 21.65
N GLY A 519 -30.13 -6.25 22.87
CA GLY A 519 -30.32 -7.05 24.08
C GLY A 519 -29.15 -8.00 24.41
N GLY A 520 -28.98 -8.38 25.68
CA GLY A 520 -28.10 -9.51 26.07
C GLY A 520 -26.59 -9.38 25.83
N GLY A 521 -26.07 -8.25 25.33
CA GLY A 521 -24.64 -8.00 25.19
C GLY A 521 -23.97 -7.59 26.51
N ILE A 522 -22.68 -7.91 26.66
CA ILE A 522 -21.89 -7.51 27.82
C ILE A 522 -21.12 -6.21 27.54
N GLU A 523 -21.18 -5.29 28.50
CA GLU A 523 -20.47 -4.02 28.51
C GLU A 523 -19.11 -4.15 29.18
N ILE A 524 -18.04 -3.85 28.46
CA ILE A 524 -16.66 -3.95 28.94
C ILE A 524 -15.83 -2.72 28.57
N SER A 525 -14.76 -2.49 29.31
CA SER A 525 -13.63 -1.70 28.83
C SER A 525 -12.41 -2.61 28.79
N ALA A 526 -11.97 -2.96 27.58
CA ALA A 526 -10.73 -3.71 27.42
C ALA A 526 -9.52 -2.90 27.92
N LEU A 527 -9.54 -1.58 27.75
CA LEU A 527 -8.44 -0.69 28.17
C LEU A 527 -8.30 -0.65 29.70
N GLU A 528 -9.40 -0.38 30.40
CA GLU A 528 -9.44 -0.24 31.87
C GLU A 528 -9.59 -1.59 32.60
N GLY A 529 -9.91 -2.66 31.87
CA GLY A 529 -10.18 -3.99 32.44
C GLY A 529 -11.57 -4.16 33.05
N THR A 530 -12.48 -3.20 32.85
CA THR A 530 -13.85 -3.24 33.39
C THR A 530 -14.64 -4.43 32.84
N ASN A 531 -15.27 -5.19 33.74
CA ASN A 531 -16.12 -6.36 33.46
C ASN A 531 -15.47 -7.54 32.71
N LEU A 532 -14.13 -7.59 32.59
CA LEU A 532 -13.45 -8.72 31.92
C LEU A 532 -13.64 -10.06 32.64
N ASN A 533 -13.68 -10.06 33.98
CA ASN A 533 -13.97 -11.27 34.75
C ASN A 533 -15.41 -11.77 34.51
N VAL A 534 -16.36 -10.85 34.32
CA VAL A 534 -17.74 -11.20 34.00
C VAL A 534 -17.82 -11.78 32.58
N LEU A 535 -17.05 -11.22 31.63
CA LEU A 535 -16.93 -11.75 30.28
C LEU A 535 -16.39 -13.19 30.30
N LEU A 536 -15.33 -13.47 31.06
CA LEU A 536 -14.78 -14.83 31.20
C LEU A 536 -15.82 -15.82 31.74
N SER A 537 -16.59 -15.43 32.75
CA SER A 537 -17.68 -16.26 33.30
C SER A 537 -18.82 -16.48 32.29
N LEU A 538 -19.14 -15.49 31.44
CA LEU A 538 -20.13 -15.65 30.38
C LEU A 538 -19.63 -16.57 29.26
N ILE A 539 -18.36 -16.44 28.86
CA ILE A 539 -17.71 -17.35 27.91
C ILE A 539 -17.82 -18.78 28.40
N GLU A 540 -17.46 -19.01 29.67
CA GLU A 540 -17.56 -20.31 30.30
C GLU A 540 -18.99 -20.87 30.27
N LYS A 541 -19.98 -20.04 30.62
CA LYS A 541 -21.39 -20.44 30.61
C LYS A 541 -21.90 -20.78 29.20
N GLU A 542 -21.47 -20.05 28.18
CA GLU A 542 -21.88 -20.31 26.79
C GLU A 542 -21.20 -21.54 26.19
N LEU A 543 -19.95 -21.82 26.57
CA LEU A 543 -19.22 -23.01 26.13
C LEU A 543 -19.68 -24.28 26.85
N TYR A 544 -19.97 -24.17 28.15
CA TYR A 544 -20.33 -25.30 28.99
C TYR A 544 -21.75 -25.11 29.54
N LYS A 545 -22.75 -25.29 28.68
CA LYS A 545 -24.17 -25.14 29.03
C LYS A 545 -24.65 -26.22 30.02
N ASP A 546 -23.97 -27.36 30.07
CA ASP A 546 -24.33 -28.54 30.85
C ASP A 546 -23.30 -28.83 31.95
N PHE A 547 -23.16 -27.91 32.90
CA PHE A 547 -22.48 -28.25 34.14
C PHE A 547 -23.36 -29.20 34.97
N ILE A 548 -22.92 -30.45 35.05
CA ILE A 548 -23.46 -31.47 35.93
C ILE A 548 -22.95 -31.19 37.34
N LYS A 549 -23.88 -30.92 38.25
CA LYS A 549 -23.62 -30.96 39.69
C LYS A 549 -23.85 -32.36 40.19
N ALA A 550 -22.86 -32.93 40.88
CA ALA A 550 -22.96 -34.25 41.46
C ALA A 550 -22.25 -34.31 42.81
N ALA A 551 -22.79 -35.13 43.72
CA ALA A 551 -22.12 -35.53 44.94
C ALA A 551 -21.48 -36.91 44.72
N LEU A 552 -20.21 -37.05 45.10
CA LEU A 552 -19.47 -38.31 44.99
C LEU A 552 -18.90 -38.71 46.36
N ILE A 553 -18.76 -40.01 46.61
CA ILE A 553 -17.92 -40.56 47.68
C ILE A 553 -16.74 -41.29 47.05
N ILE A 554 -15.53 -40.77 47.28
CA ILE A 554 -14.29 -41.34 46.76
C ILE A 554 -13.62 -42.16 47.88
N PRO A 555 -13.45 -43.49 47.72
CA PRO A 555 -12.75 -44.31 48.70
C PRO A 555 -11.31 -43.84 48.92
N TYR A 556 -10.80 -43.94 50.15
CA TYR A 556 -9.43 -43.52 50.48
C TYR A 556 -8.33 -44.19 49.63
N GLY A 557 -8.58 -45.39 49.09
CA GLY A 557 -7.66 -46.09 48.18
C GLY A 557 -7.57 -45.49 46.77
N GLU A 558 -8.48 -44.59 46.40
CA GLU A 558 -8.62 -44.03 45.05
C GLU A 558 -8.23 -42.54 44.99
N GLY A 559 -7.23 -42.12 45.77
CA GLY A 559 -6.75 -40.73 45.82
C GLY A 559 -6.32 -40.13 44.47
N LYS A 560 -6.04 -40.96 43.46
CA LYS A 560 -5.82 -40.51 42.07
C LYS A 560 -7.03 -39.81 41.47
N VAL A 561 -8.25 -40.25 41.81
CA VAL A 561 -9.50 -39.64 41.33
C VAL A 561 -9.70 -38.29 41.99
N LEU A 562 -9.40 -38.16 43.28
CA LEU A 562 -9.46 -36.89 43.98
C LEU A 562 -8.43 -35.90 43.41
N SER A 563 -7.19 -36.32 43.19
CA SER A 563 -6.16 -35.50 42.53
C SER A 563 -6.63 -35.03 41.15
N TYR A 564 -7.19 -35.94 40.34
CA TYR A 564 -7.73 -35.59 39.03
C TYR A 564 -8.86 -34.54 39.11
N LEU A 565 -9.73 -34.60 40.11
CA LEU A 565 -10.79 -33.61 40.32
C LEU A 565 -10.24 -32.25 40.79
N HIS A 566 -9.18 -32.22 41.60
CA HIS A 566 -8.46 -30.98 41.94
C HIS A 566 -7.73 -30.38 40.72
N ASP A 567 -7.04 -31.22 39.95
CA ASP A 567 -6.30 -30.78 38.75
C ASP A 567 -7.24 -30.15 37.70
N ASN A 568 -8.51 -30.59 37.66
CA ASN A 568 -9.56 -30.03 36.81
C ASN A 568 -10.45 -29.00 37.52
N ASN A 569 -10.09 -28.57 38.73
CA ASN A 569 -10.79 -27.56 39.55
C ASN A 569 -12.31 -27.80 39.70
N CYS A 570 -12.72 -29.06 39.78
CA CYS A 570 -14.14 -29.44 39.75
C CYS A 570 -14.82 -29.41 41.12
N ILE A 571 -14.07 -29.27 42.22
CA ILE A 571 -14.56 -29.46 43.59
C ILE A 571 -15.13 -28.14 44.15
N GLU A 572 -16.44 -28.12 44.46
CA GLU A 572 -17.09 -27.02 45.17
C GLU A 572 -16.98 -27.19 46.70
N ARG A 573 -16.99 -28.43 47.20
CA ARG A 573 -16.89 -28.77 48.62
C ARG A 573 -16.25 -30.14 48.83
N GLU A 574 -15.43 -30.27 49.86
CA GLU A 574 -14.75 -31.52 50.26
C GLU A 574 -14.96 -31.79 51.75
N GLU A 575 -15.28 -33.03 52.11
CA GLU A 575 -15.53 -33.46 53.50
C GLU A 575 -15.06 -34.90 53.73
N TYR A 576 -14.30 -35.14 54.80
CA TYR A 576 -13.82 -36.49 55.15
C TYR A 576 -14.89 -37.25 55.94
N ARG A 577 -15.31 -38.43 55.47
CA ARG A 577 -16.33 -39.28 56.09
C ARG A 577 -15.82 -40.71 56.28
N GLU A 578 -16.52 -41.52 57.10
CA GLU A 578 -16.11 -42.90 57.40
C GLU A 578 -16.04 -43.80 56.15
N GLU A 579 -16.92 -43.58 55.16
CA GLU A 579 -17.01 -44.37 53.92
C GLU A 579 -16.02 -43.90 52.83
N GLY A 580 -15.40 -42.73 53.00
CA GLY A 580 -14.53 -42.10 52.01
C GLY A 580 -14.58 -40.58 52.06
N ILE A 581 -14.02 -39.95 51.03
CA ILE A 581 -13.99 -38.49 50.89
C ILE A 581 -15.24 -38.07 50.10
N TYR A 582 -16.14 -37.35 50.76
CA TYR A 582 -17.30 -36.74 50.13
C TYR A 582 -16.87 -35.49 49.38
N VAL A 583 -17.26 -35.39 48.12
CA VAL A 583 -16.99 -34.21 47.29
C VAL A 583 -18.24 -33.81 46.51
N GLU A 584 -18.61 -32.53 46.63
CA GLU A 584 -19.56 -31.89 45.73
C GLU A 584 -18.77 -31.32 44.57
N ILE A 585 -19.11 -31.74 43.36
CA ILE A 585 -18.45 -31.30 42.15
C ILE A 585 -19.41 -30.59 41.21
N LYS A 586 -18.87 -29.63 40.45
CA LYS A 586 -19.53 -29.00 39.31
C LYS A 586 -18.66 -29.21 38.08
N THR A 587 -19.11 -30.05 37.15
CA THR A 587 -18.25 -30.50 36.04
C THR A 587 -19.04 -30.76 34.75
N THR A 588 -18.36 -31.08 33.64
CA THR A 588 -19.02 -31.41 32.35
C THR A 588 -19.25 -32.91 32.21
N GLU A 589 -20.06 -33.32 31.23
CA GLU A 589 -20.40 -34.72 30.99
C GLU A 589 -19.18 -35.63 30.78
N ASP A 590 -18.11 -35.15 30.15
CA ASP A 590 -16.91 -35.95 29.88
C ASP A 590 -16.15 -36.32 31.17
N ILE A 591 -15.99 -35.34 32.06
CA ILE A 591 -15.34 -35.53 33.36
C ILE A 591 -16.27 -36.35 34.26
N PHE A 592 -17.57 -36.01 34.29
CA PHE A 592 -18.57 -36.74 35.04
C PHE A 592 -18.63 -38.22 34.62
N GLY A 593 -18.57 -38.52 33.33
CA GLY A 593 -18.56 -39.88 32.80
C GLY A 593 -17.43 -40.75 33.36
N ARG A 594 -16.27 -40.16 33.64
CA ARG A 594 -15.11 -40.86 34.26
C ARG A 594 -15.28 -41.12 35.75
N VAL A 595 -16.02 -40.26 36.44
CA VAL A 595 -16.23 -40.35 37.91
C VAL A 595 -17.63 -40.82 38.30
N LYS A 596 -18.49 -41.12 37.31
CA LYS A 596 -19.89 -41.52 37.49
C LYS A 596 -20.10 -42.70 38.44
N LYS A 597 -19.11 -43.62 38.52
CA LYS A 597 -19.16 -44.79 39.41
C LYS A 597 -19.09 -44.45 40.91
N TYR A 598 -18.71 -43.24 41.28
CA TYR A 598 -18.63 -42.77 42.67
C TYR A 598 -19.83 -41.92 43.08
N GLN A 599 -20.81 -41.74 42.20
CA GLN A 599 -21.98 -40.92 42.45
C GLN A 599 -22.88 -41.54 43.52
N ILE A 600 -23.41 -40.66 44.38
CA ILE A 600 -24.36 -40.98 45.45
C ILE A 600 -25.78 -40.70 44.99
#